data_AF-A0A8B6GJG8-F1
#
_entry.id   AF-A0A8B6GJG8-F1
#
_cell.length_a   1.000
_cell.length_b   1.000
_cell.length_c   1.000
_cell.angle_alpha   90.00
_cell.angle_beta   90.00
_cell.angle_gamma   90.00
#
_symmetry.space_group_name_H-M   'P 1'
#
loop_
_entity.id
_entity.type
_entity.pdbx_description
1 polymer ?
#
loop_
_entity_poly.entity_id
_entity_poly.type
_entity_poly.pdbx_seq_one_letter_code
_entity_poly.pdbx_strand_id
1 'polypeptide(L)'
;MRKNTPQYYFLYKEVILKPVTGSRMVSIIQFLLLVAGIEQNPGPDQSNKKNLKIVHNNVCSLLPKLDLINNELHEYDIICISESHLDKSITDDQIKLNGFHKPIRLDRNRHGGGVTIYIKNSLHFIIRNDISVSNLELLWVEVRNCSNEKFLVGVLYRPPNSNSNIWDLFSESVDKALDCNLPIFLCGDFNCDMMSNSSNSFKKLLNRLNLENVVWESTNFTTQTGTCIDLCVTNRKNLIKSVTVLTPICSSHSPVSVEISFKTFKQHSFKRQIRDFKRADYEGLKNQLNDTDWDDVVFNSNNINDVYMNFVKTFESTVNRYIPTKTITVRPNDKPFYEQLDKKQDKTS
;
A
#
# COMPACT_ATOMS: atom_id res chain seq x y z
N MET A 1 -34.89 40.21 -5.67
CA MET A 1 -34.72 39.32 -4.50
C MET A 1 -33.34 38.67 -4.60
N ARG A 2 -32.58 38.72 -3.49
CA ARG A 2 -31.12 38.55 -3.44
C ARG A 2 -30.69 37.09 -3.67
N LYS A 3 -29.54 36.95 -4.33
CA LYS A 3 -28.78 35.71 -4.55
C LYS A 3 -28.31 35.13 -3.21
N ASN A 4 -28.60 33.85 -2.95
CA ASN A 4 -27.97 33.09 -1.88
C ASN A 4 -26.58 32.63 -2.33
N THR A 5 -25.57 33.11 -1.61
CA THR A 5 -24.16 32.80 -1.87
C THR A 5 -23.72 31.76 -0.82
N PRO A 6 -22.94 30.72 -1.18
CA PRO A 6 -22.51 29.69 -0.21
C PRO A 6 -21.62 30.29 0.89
N GLN A 7 -21.87 29.93 2.15
CA GLN A 7 -21.14 30.42 3.34
C GLN A 7 -19.62 30.09 3.36
N TYR A 8 -19.12 29.27 2.43
CA TYR A 8 -17.68 29.02 2.25
C TYR A 8 -16.90 30.24 1.72
N TYR A 9 -17.59 31.29 1.25
CA TYR A 9 -16.96 32.51 0.77
C TYR A 9 -16.56 33.50 1.87
N PHE A 10 -16.97 33.29 3.13
CA PHE A 10 -16.71 34.24 4.22
C PHE A 10 -15.29 34.12 4.81
N LEU A 11 -14.73 32.91 4.91
CA LEU A 11 -13.35 32.71 5.38
C LEU A 11 -12.28 33.11 4.35
N TYR A 12 -12.59 33.02 3.05
CA TYR A 12 -11.67 33.43 1.99
C TYR A 12 -11.60 34.96 1.81
N LYS A 13 -12.64 35.70 2.20
CA LYS A 13 -12.69 37.16 2.02
C LYS A 13 -12.11 37.95 3.18
N GLU A 14 -12.16 37.46 4.42
CA GLU A 14 -11.65 38.22 5.57
C GLU A 14 -10.15 38.09 5.80
N VAL A 15 -9.48 37.08 5.22
CA VAL A 15 -8.05 36.85 5.43
C VAL A 15 -7.16 37.53 4.37
N ILE A 16 -7.70 37.91 3.20
CA ILE A 16 -6.87 38.36 2.05
C ILE A 16 -6.91 39.88 1.77
N LEU A 17 -7.76 40.68 2.40
CA LEU A 17 -7.84 42.12 2.10
C LEU A 17 -7.68 43.03 3.31
N LYS A 18 -6.56 42.89 4.02
CA LYS A 18 -5.80 44.08 4.45
C LYS A 18 -4.32 43.83 4.14
N PRO A 19 -3.65 44.74 3.40
CA PRO A 19 -2.24 44.59 3.10
C PRO A 19 -1.47 44.81 4.40
N VAL A 20 -1.16 43.72 5.11
CA VAL A 20 -0.08 43.75 6.09
C VAL A 20 1.18 43.48 5.29
N THR A 21 1.96 44.54 5.14
CA THR A 21 3.30 44.52 4.53
C THR A 21 4.17 43.51 5.25
N GLY A 22 4.41 42.35 4.63
CA GLY A 22 5.28 41.30 5.16
C GLY A 22 5.10 39.99 4.39
N SER A 23 5.83 39.84 3.27
CA SER A 23 5.64 38.76 2.29
C SER A 23 5.95 37.33 2.76
N ARG A 24 6.27 37.10 4.04
CA ARG A 24 6.62 35.77 4.57
C ARG A 24 5.47 35.07 5.31
N MET A 25 4.49 35.80 5.84
CA MET A 25 3.43 35.21 6.67
C MET A 25 2.35 34.50 5.84
N VAL A 26 2.06 35.01 4.64
CA VAL A 26 1.04 34.46 3.72
C VAL A 26 1.47 33.09 3.16
N SER A 27 2.77 32.91 2.88
CA SER A 27 3.32 31.65 2.38
C SER A 27 3.25 30.51 3.40
N ILE A 28 3.29 30.81 4.70
CA ILE A 28 3.23 29.82 5.79
C ILE A 28 1.80 29.29 5.95
N ILE A 29 0.78 30.15 5.85
CA ILE A 29 -0.62 29.76 5.98
C ILE A 29 -1.07 28.90 4.78
N GLN A 30 -0.58 29.21 3.57
CA GLN A 30 -0.86 28.43 2.36
C GLN A 30 -0.25 27.02 2.41
N PHE A 31 0.93 26.88 3.04
CA PHE A 31 1.59 25.59 3.25
C PHE A 31 0.84 24.71 4.29
N LEU A 32 0.32 25.31 5.36
CA LEU A 32 -0.43 24.61 6.41
C LEU A 32 -1.78 24.05 5.93
N LEU A 33 -2.42 24.71 4.96
CA LEU A 33 -3.70 24.28 4.40
C LEU A 33 -3.57 23.11 3.39
N LEU A 34 -2.41 22.98 2.72
CA LEU A 34 -2.12 21.86 1.80
C LEU A 34 -1.79 20.55 2.54
N VAL A 35 -1.30 20.62 3.77
CA VAL A 35 -0.97 19.45 4.62
C VAL A 35 -2.23 18.78 5.22
N ALA A 36 -3.39 19.44 5.20
CA ALA A 36 -4.60 19.03 5.90
C ALA A 36 -5.51 18.03 5.14
N GLY A 37 -4.96 17.28 4.17
CA GLY A 37 -5.45 15.98 3.69
C GLY A 37 -6.97 15.78 3.58
N ILE A 38 -7.61 16.38 2.57
CA ILE A 38 -9.04 16.18 2.28
C ILE A 38 -9.19 15.26 1.06
N GLU A 39 -9.72 14.04 1.25
CA GLU A 39 -10.68 13.41 0.32
C GLU A 39 -11.44 12.20 0.93
N GLN A 40 -12.37 11.64 0.17
CA GLN A 40 -13.75 11.26 0.53
C GLN A 40 -14.08 9.73 0.61
N ASN A 41 -14.88 9.35 1.62
CA ASN A 41 -15.92 8.29 1.66
C ASN A 41 -15.58 6.94 2.34
N PRO A 42 -16.59 6.24 2.92
CA PRO A 42 -16.59 5.68 4.27
C PRO A 42 -16.27 4.19 4.27
N GLY A 43 -15.90 3.63 5.41
CA GLY A 43 -15.70 2.19 5.51
C GLY A 43 -16.63 1.44 6.49
N PRO A 44 -16.52 0.09 6.54
CA PRO A 44 -17.58 -0.83 6.96
C PRO A 44 -17.40 -1.60 8.28
N ASP A 45 -18.50 -2.22 8.71
CA ASP A 45 -18.84 -3.08 9.87
C ASP A 45 -17.80 -4.07 10.42
N GLN A 46 -17.96 -4.38 11.72
CA GLN A 46 -17.08 -5.15 12.61
C GLN A 46 -17.29 -6.68 12.63
N SER A 47 -18.01 -7.30 11.68
CA SER A 47 -18.33 -8.75 11.74
C SER A 47 -17.74 -9.65 10.64
N ASN A 48 -17.12 -9.12 9.59
CA ASN A 48 -16.65 -9.96 8.49
C ASN A 48 -15.16 -10.33 8.62
N LYS A 49 -14.89 -11.60 8.98
CA LYS A 49 -13.62 -12.28 8.68
C LYS A 49 -13.41 -12.18 7.16
N LYS A 50 -12.46 -11.37 6.72
CA LYS A 50 -12.12 -11.23 5.30
C LYS A 50 -11.09 -12.30 4.96
N ASN A 51 -11.35 -13.05 3.89
CA ASN A 51 -10.31 -13.88 3.27
C ASN A 51 -9.19 -12.96 2.75
N LEU A 52 -7.97 -13.49 2.70
CA LEU A 52 -6.83 -12.76 2.17
C LEU A 52 -6.81 -12.90 0.65
N LYS A 53 -6.65 -11.79 -0.07
CA LYS A 53 -6.55 -11.78 -1.54
C LYS A 53 -5.11 -11.58 -1.99
N ILE A 54 -4.61 -12.52 -2.79
CA ILE A 54 -3.31 -12.46 -3.46
C ILE A 54 -3.58 -12.23 -4.95
N VAL A 55 -2.82 -11.35 -5.59
CA VAL A 55 -2.84 -11.23 -7.05
C VAL A 55 -1.43 -11.36 -7.59
N HIS A 56 -1.29 -12.04 -8.73
CA HIS A 56 -0.09 -11.96 -9.55
C HIS A 56 -0.39 -11.24 -10.86
N ASN A 57 0.55 -10.43 -11.34
CA ASN A 57 0.50 -9.86 -12.67
C ASN A 57 1.91 -9.73 -13.26
N ASN A 58 2.09 -10.20 -14.50
CA ASN A 58 3.26 -9.85 -15.30
C ASN A 58 3.03 -8.47 -15.94
N VAL A 59 3.72 -7.45 -15.45
CA VAL A 59 3.45 -6.06 -15.84
C VAL A 59 4.28 -5.58 -17.02
N CYS A 60 5.30 -6.32 -17.47
CA CYS A 60 6.21 -5.89 -18.54
C CYS A 60 6.69 -4.43 -18.33
N SER A 61 7.47 -4.19 -17.28
CA SER A 61 7.94 -2.89 -16.77
C SER A 61 7.00 -2.21 -15.78
N LEU A 62 7.41 -2.19 -14.50
CA LEU A 62 6.58 -1.70 -13.40
C LEU A 62 6.52 -0.16 -13.31
N LEU A 63 7.67 0.51 -13.38
CA LEU A 63 7.79 1.95 -13.08
C LEU A 63 6.82 2.84 -13.90
N PRO A 64 6.66 2.65 -15.23
CA PRO A 64 5.74 3.47 -16.02
C PRO A 64 4.25 3.19 -15.73
N LYS A 65 3.95 2.09 -15.03
CA LYS A 65 2.59 1.56 -14.81
C LYS A 65 2.18 1.63 -13.35
N LEU A 66 2.97 2.28 -12.50
CA LEU A 66 2.77 2.28 -11.05
C LEU A 66 1.41 2.82 -10.64
N ASP A 67 0.96 3.95 -11.20
CA ASP A 67 -0.33 4.55 -10.89
C ASP A 67 -1.50 3.63 -11.25
N LEU A 68 -1.39 2.95 -12.40
CA LEU A 68 -2.38 1.99 -12.86
C LEU A 68 -2.42 0.76 -11.94
N ILE A 69 -1.26 0.20 -11.59
CA ILE A 69 -1.16 -0.91 -10.63
C ILE A 69 -1.72 -0.51 -9.26
N ASN A 70 -1.40 0.70 -8.80
CA ASN A 70 -1.90 1.23 -7.54
C ASN A 70 -3.43 1.35 -7.57
N ASN A 71 -4.03 1.79 -8.68
CA ASN A 71 -5.48 1.95 -8.78
C ASN A 71 -6.22 0.63 -8.99
N GLU A 72 -5.74 -0.25 -9.87
CA GLU A 72 -6.43 -1.50 -10.21
C GLU A 72 -6.26 -2.58 -9.15
N LEU A 73 -5.12 -2.60 -8.43
CA LEU A 73 -4.78 -3.68 -7.51
C LEU A 73 -4.83 -3.29 -6.01
N HIS A 74 -5.26 -2.07 -5.65
CA HIS A 74 -5.30 -1.61 -4.23
C HIS A 74 -6.14 -2.48 -3.28
N GLU A 75 -7.15 -3.18 -3.79
CA GLU A 75 -8.03 -4.02 -2.97
C GLU A 75 -7.36 -5.30 -2.46
N TYR A 76 -6.28 -5.73 -3.14
CA TYR A 76 -5.50 -6.90 -2.79
C TYR A 76 -4.70 -6.67 -1.51
N ASP A 77 -4.41 -7.77 -0.84
CA ASP A 77 -3.64 -7.78 0.40
C ASP A 77 -2.16 -8.10 0.12
N ILE A 78 -1.90 -8.87 -0.94
CA ILE A 78 -0.55 -9.17 -1.46
C ILE A 78 -0.58 -9.05 -2.98
N ILE A 79 0.37 -8.30 -3.55
CA ILE A 79 0.53 -8.13 -5.00
C ILE A 79 1.90 -8.69 -5.38
N CYS A 80 1.91 -9.70 -6.24
CA CYS A 80 3.09 -10.33 -6.82
C CYS A 80 3.26 -9.83 -8.26
N ILE A 81 4.43 -9.29 -8.57
CA ILE A 81 4.76 -8.73 -9.89
C ILE A 81 5.91 -9.53 -10.50
N SER A 82 5.76 -9.95 -11.74
CA SER A 82 6.87 -10.41 -12.59
C SER A 82 7.15 -9.40 -13.71
N GLU A 83 8.36 -9.48 -14.29
CA GLU A 83 8.86 -8.52 -15.29
C GLU A 83 8.83 -7.08 -14.78
N SER A 84 9.36 -6.85 -13.57
CA SER A 84 9.39 -5.51 -12.98
C SER A 84 10.29 -4.54 -13.75
N HIS A 85 11.34 -5.05 -14.43
CA HIS A 85 12.33 -4.30 -15.21
C HIS A 85 13.00 -3.18 -14.42
N LEU A 86 13.37 -3.51 -13.18
CA LEU A 86 14.00 -2.59 -12.24
C LEU A 86 15.48 -2.88 -12.07
N ASP A 87 16.20 -1.88 -11.56
CA ASP A 87 17.59 -1.98 -11.13
C ASP A 87 17.86 -1.05 -9.94
N LYS A 88 19.11 -1.03 -9.48
CA LYS A 88 19.56 -0.22 -8.34
C LYS A 88 19.44 1.30 -8.55
N SER A 89 19.21 1.78 -9.77
CA SER A 89 19.00 3.21 -10.03
C SER A 89 17.61 3.68 -9.59
N ILE A 90 16.66 2.76 -9.45
CA ILE A 90 15.29 3.05 -9.00
C ILE A 90 15.19 2.76 -7.50
N THR A 91 14.88 3.80 -6.73
CA THR A 91 14.68 3.71 -5.28
C THR A 91 13.33 3.08 -4.93
N ASP A 92 13.22 2.48 -3.76
CA ASP A 92 11.96 1.87 -3.29
C ASP A 92 10.83 2.89 -3.13
N ASP A 93 11.16 4.16 -2.84
CA ASP A 93 10.16 5.21 -2.70
C ASP A 93 9.55 5.61 -4.06
N GLN A 94 10.29 5.46 -5.17
CA GLN A 94 9.78 5.72 -6.52
C GLN A 94 8.78 4.67 -7.01
N ILE A 95 8.76 3.49 -6.39
CA ILE A 95 7.88 2.37 -6.75
C ILE A 95 6.99 1.97 -5.56
N LYS A 96 6.76 2.88 -4.63
CA LYS A 96 5.92 2.63 -3.46
C LYS A 96 4.43 2.64 -3.85
N LEU A 97 3.69 1.64 -3.39
CA LEU A 97 2.22 1.61 -3.52
C LEU A 97 1.56 2.14 -2.25
N ASN A 98 0.43 2.84 -2.42
CA ASN A 98 -0.31 3.42 -1.31
C ASN A 98 -0.99 2.32 -0.47
N GLY A 99 -0.77 2.36 0.85
CA GLY A 99 -1.32 1.34 1.77
C GLY A 99 -0.51 0.05 1.86
N PHE A 100 0.63 -0.04 1.18
CA PHE A 100 1.57 -1.16 1.24
C PHE A 100 2.87 -0.77 1.94
N HIS A 101 3.56 -1.79 2.44
CA HIS A 101 4.93 -1.67 2.91
C HIS A 101 5.86 -1.33 1.74
N LYS A 102 7.14 -1.04 2.03
CA LYS A 102 8.15 -0.90 0.97
C LYS A 102 8.20 -2.17 0.10
N PRO A 103 8.41 -2.03 -1.22
CA PRO A 103 8.49 -3.16 -2.14
C PRO A 103 9.59 -4.13 -1.71
N ILE A 104 9.30 -5.43 -1.79
CA ILE A 104 10.29 -6.49 -1.62
C ILE A 104 10.61 -6.97 -3.03
N ARG A 105 11.85 -6.79 -3.48
CA ARG A 105 12.21 -6.96 -4.89
C ARG A 105 13.47 -7.77 -5.08
N LEU A 106 13.49 -8.53 -6.17
CA LEU A 106 14.66 -9.17 -6.73
C LEU A 106 14.82 -8.63 -8.15
N ASP A 107 15.78 -7.71 -8.31
CA ASP A 107 16.02 -7.03 -9.59
C ASP A 107 16.92 -7.87 -10.49
N ARG A 108 16.71 -7.72 -11.80
CA ARG A 108 17.64 -8.23 -12.82
C ARG A 108 18.36 -7.07 -13.51
N ASN A 109 17.64 -6.32 -14.35
CA ASN A 109 18.06 -5.10 -15.02
C ASN A 109 16.85 -4.41 -15.69
N ARG A 110 17.08 -3.30 -16.40
CA ARG A 110 16.04 -2.54 -17.10
C ARG A 110 15.56 -3.14 -18.43
N HIS A 111 16.19 -4.20 -18.92
CA HIS A 111 15.89 -4.82 -20.23
C HIS A 111 15.02 -6.09 -20.13
N GLY A 112 14.70 -6.56 -18.93
CA GLY A 112 13.90 -7.76 -18.74
C GLY A 112 14.13 -8.41 -17.38
N GLY A 113 13.14 -9.19 -16.95
CA GLY A 113 13.12 -9.90 -15.68
C GLY A 113 12.88 -9.01 -14.46
N GLY A 114 13.15 -9.59 -13.31
CA GLY A 114 12.89 -9.03 -12.00
C GLY A 114 11.50 -9.35 -11.50
N VAL A 115 11.41 -9.54 -10.19
CA VAL A 115 10.16 -9.82 -9.47
C VAL A 115 10.02 -8.90 -8.26
N THR A 116 8.79 -8.55 -7.91
CA THR A 116 8.47 -7.69 -6.77
C THR A 116 7.24 -8.20 -6.03
N ILE A 117 7.26 -8.20 -4.69
CA ILE A 117 6.09 -8.43 -3.84
C ILE A 117 5.78 -7.15 -3.07
N TYR A 118 4.51 -6.76 -3.09
CA TYR A 118 3.93 -5.76 -2.19
C TYR A 118 3.03 -6.43 -1.16
N ILE A 119 3.18 -6.04 0.09
CA ILE A 119 2.37 -6.55 1.22
C ILE A 119 1.68 -5.38 1.89
N LYS A 120 0.37 -5.51 2.13
CA LYS A 120 -0.44 -4.44 2.75
C LYS A 120 0.07 -4.12 4.15
N ASN A 121 0.01 -2.84 4.54
CA ASN A 121 0.49 -2.36 5.86
C ASN A 121 -0.16 -3.06 7.07
N SER A 122 -1.33 -3.68 6.87
CA SER A 122 -2.03 -4.45 7.90
C SER A 122 -1.49 -5.85 8.13
N LEU A 123 -0.59 -6.34 7.28
CA LEU A 123 0.01 -7.67 7.39
C LEU A 123 1.42 -7.60 7.95
N HIS A 124 1.78 -8.61 8.72
CA HIS A 124 3.14 -8.83 9.21
C HIS A 124 3.81 -9.89 8.34
N PHE A 125 5.09 -9.69 8.06
CA PHE A 125 5.83 -10.61 7.20
C PHE A 125 7.32 -10.67 7.55
N ILE A 126 7.98 -11.70 7.05
CA ILE A 126 9.44 -11.88 7.10
C ILE A 126 9.91 -12.31 5.71
N ILE A 127 10.93 -11.63 5.18
CA ILE A 127 11.56 -12.02 3.91
C ILE A 127 12.39 -13.27 4.15
N ARG A 128 12.18 -14.32 3.35
CA ARG A 128 12.81 -15.64 3.52
C ARG A 128 13.98 -15.83 2.56
N ASN A 129 15.02 -15.03 2.74
CA ASN A 129 16.26 -15.13 1.94
C ASN A 129 17.01 -16.44 2.15
N ASP A 130 16.75 -17.13 3.27
CA ASP A 130 17.35 -18.42 3.63
C ASP A 130 16.90 -19.58 2.72
N ILE A 131 15.78 -19.43 2.02
CA ILE A 131 15.26 -20.41 1.04
C ILE A 131 15.32 -19.92 -0.41
N SER A 132 15.92 -18.74 -0.64
CA SER A 132 16.22 -18.24 -1.97
C SER A 132 17.39 -19.00 -2.60
N VAL A 133 17.34 -19.18 -3.92
CA VAL A 133 18.38 -19.86 -4.71
C VAL A 133 18.94 -18.87 -5.74
N SER A 134 20.27 -18.80 -5.87
CA SER A 134 20.92 -17.91 -6.84
C SER A 134 20.58 -18.29 -8.29
N ASN A 135 20.56 -17.31 -9.19
CA ASN A 135 20.19 -17.47 -10.60
C ASN A 135 18.76 -17.94 -10.87
N LEU A 136 17.90 -17.92 -9.85
CA LEU A 136 16.47 -18.13 -9.97
C LEU A 136 15.76 -16.85 -9.55
N GLU A 137 14.90 -16.32 -10.41
CA GLU A 137 14.11 -15.12 -10.12
C GLU A 137 12.87 -15.51 -9.30
N LEU A 138 13.11 -16.00 -8.09
CA LEU A 138 12.13 -16.47 -7.13
C LEU A 138 12.35 -15.79 -5.78
N LEU A 139 11.36 -14.99 -5.36
CA LEU A 139 11.34 -14.30 -4.08
C LEU A 139 10.32 -14.95 -3.15
N TRP A 140 10.72 -15.21 -1.90
CA TRP A 140 9.87 -15.81 -0.87
C TRP A 140 9.63 -14.88 0.31
N VAL A 141 8.38 -14.85 0.79
CA VAL A 141 7.99 -14.12 1.98
C VAL A 141 7.08 -14.97 2.87
N GLU A 142 7.41 -15.05 4.16
CA GLU A 142 6.54 -15.64 5.17
C GLU A 142 5.58 -14.57 5.69
N VAL A 143 4.28 -14.77 5.47
CA VAL A 143 3.22 -13.87 5.95
C VAL A 143 2.57 -14.49 7.18
N ARG A 144 2.27 -13.65 8.19
CA ARG A 144 1.61 -14.06 9.42
C ARG A 144 0.44 -13.15 9.78
N ASN A 145 -0.60 -13.73 10.35
CA ASN A 145 -1.70 -12.97 10.94
C ASN A 145 -1.51 -12.75 12.45
N CYS A 146 -2.43 -11.99 13.05
CA CYS A 146 -2.42 -11.72 14.50
C CYS A 146 -2.68 -12.98 15.35
N SER A 147 -3.24 -14.05 14.76
CA SER A 147 -3.43 -15.35 15.40
C SER A 147 -2.19 -16.26 15.28
N ASN A 148 -1.08 -15.75 14.73
CA ASN A 148 0.15 -16.48 14.46
C ASN A 148 -0.01 -17.68 13.50
N GLU A 149 -1.09 -17.72 12.71
CA GLU A 149 -1.15 -18.56 11.51
C GLU A 149 -0.18 -17.98 10.47
N LYS A 150 0.46 -18.86 9.69
CA LYS A 150 1.53 -18.50 8.76
C LYS A 150 1.35 -19.20 7.42
N PHE A 151 1.86 -18.57 6.36
CA PHE A 151 2.05 -19.19 5.05
C PHE A 151 3.23 -18.55 4.32
N LEU A 152 3.75 -19.23 3.31
CA LEU A 152 4.73 -18.72 2.37
C LEU A 152 4.03 -18.23 1.11
N VAL A 153 4.31 -16.99 0.70
CA VAL A 153 4.01 -16.49 -0.64
C VAL A 153 5.30 -16.39 -1.43
N GLY A 154 5.26 -16.87 -2.67
CA GLY A 154 6.37 -16.74 -3.60
C GLY A 154 5.94 -16.03 -4.86
N VAL A 155 6.89 -15.33 -5.50
CA VAL A 155 6.74 -14.85 -6.88
C VAL A 155 7.89 -15.36 -7.73
N LEU A 156 7.56 -16.05 -8.82
CA LEU A 156 8.51 -16.54 -9.82
C LEU A 156 8.40 -15.74 -11.11
N TYR A 157 9.55 -15.48 -11.73
CA TYR A 157 9.62 -15.23 -13.16
C TYR A 157 10.61 -16.21 -13.79
N ARG A 158 10.15 -17.00 -14.76
CA ARG A 158 11.02 -17.83 -15.60
C ARG A 158 11.08 -17.23 -17.00
N PRO A 159 12.25 -16.78 -17.49
CA PRO A 159 12.39 -16.34 -18.88
C PRO A 159 11.99 -17.44 -19.88
N PRO A 160 11.40 -17.10 -21.04
CA PRO A 160 10.91 -18.10 -22.00
C PRO A 160 12.01 -19.03 -22.53
N ASN A 161 13.21 -18.48 -22.76
CA ASN A 161 14.38 -19.21 -23.27
C ASN A 161 15.31 -19.73 -22.16
N SER A 162 14.76 -20.03 -20.98
CA SER A 162 15.57 -20.55 -19.86
C SER A 162 16.08 -21.97 -20.12
N ASN A 163 17.34 -22.22 -19.78
CA ASN A 163 17.97 -23.54 -19.82
C ASN A 163 17.20 -24.55 -18.94
N SER A 164 17.34 -25.85 -19.25
CA SER A 164 16.69 -26.94 -18.52
C SER A 164 16.98 -26.95 -17.01
N ASN A 165 18.18 -26.52 -16.59
CA ASN A 165 18.62 -26.46 -15.19
C ASN A 165 17.75 -25.54 -14.31
N ILE A 166 16.94 -24.64 -14.89
CA ILE A 166 16.07 -23.76 -14.09
C ILE A 166 15.08 -24.54 -13.23
N TRP A 167 14.65 -25.72 -13.69
CA TRP A 167 13.73 -26.58 -12.94
C TRP A 167 14.40 -27.31 -11.79
N ASP A 168 15.71 -27.56 -11.88
CA ASP A 168 16.49 -28.11 -10.78
C ASP A 168 16.67 -27.06 -9.67
N LEU A 169 16.98 -25.81 -10.05
CA LEU A 169 17.01 -24.67 -9.12
C LEU A 169 15.65 -24.40 -8.48
N PHE A 170 14.57 -24.49 -9.28
CA PHE A 170 13.20 -24.39 -8.79
C PHE A 170 12.91 -25.49 -7.76
N SER A 171 13.25 -26.74 -8.07
CA SER A 171 13.08 -27.87 -7.14
C SER A 171 13.82 -27.60 -5.83
N GLU A 172 15.09 -27.19 -5.89
CA GLU A 172 15.90 -26.89 -4.70
C GLU A 172 15.25 -25.81 -3.82
N SER A 173 14.78 -24.71 -4.42
CA SER A 173 14.14 -23.62 -3.66
C SER A 173 12.80 -24.06 -3.06
N VAL A 174 12.02 -24.83 -3.80
CA VAL A 174 10.72 -25.34 -3.35
C VAL A 174 10.88 -26.40 -2.27
N ASP A 175 11.88 -27.29 -2.37
CA ASP A 175 12.16 -28.29 -1.34
C ASP A 175 12.48 -27.60 0.00
N LYS A 176 13.32 -26.56 0.01
CA LYS A 176 13.57 -25.71 1.20
C LYS A 176 12.31 -25.03 1.73
N ALA A 177 11.41 -24.61 0.84
CA ALA A 177 10.13 -24.01 1.23
C ALA A 177 9.18 -25.05 1.87
N LEU A 178 9.15 -26.27 1.33
CA LEU A 178 8.37 -27.39 1.86
C LEU A 178 8.88 -27.84 3.24
N ASP A 179 10.19 -27.81 3.46
CA ASP A 179 10.81 -28.11 4.76
C ASP A 179 10.36 -27.16 5.88
N CYS A 180 9.85 -25.97 5.54
CA CYS A 180 9.26 -25.05 6.51
C CYS A 180 7.93 -25.55 7.09
N ASN A 181 7.31 -26.57 6.48
CA ASN A 181 6.01 -27.13 6.84
C ASN A 181 4.88 -26.07 6.93
N LEU A 182 4.91 -25.11 5.99
CA LEU A 182 3.91 -24.05 5.86
C LEU A 182 3.07 -24.24 4.59
N PRO A 183 1.82 -23.73 4.55
CA PRO A 183 1.11 -23.56 3.30
C PRO A 183 1.92 -22.67 2.34
N ILE A 184 2.00 -23.07 1.07
CA ILE A 184 2.71 -22.36 0.00
C ILE A 184 1.69 -21.84 -1.00
N PHE A 185 1.83 -20.57 -1.38
CA PHE A 185 1.14 -19.96 -2.51
C PHE A 185 2.20 -19.31 -3.41
N LEU A 186 2.66 -20.05 -4.41
CA LEU A 186 3.66 -19.60 -5.35
C LEU A 186 2.99 -19.11 -6.63
N CYS A 187 3.01 -17.81 -6.84
CA CYS A 187 2.48 -17.20 -8.05
C CYS A 187 3.62 -16.81 -9.01
N GLY A 188 3.32 -16.51 -10.26
CA GLY A 188 4.37 -16.05 -11.17
C GLY A 188 4.08 -16.33 -12.63
N ASP A 189 4.94 -15.80 -13.49
CA ASP A 189 5.01 -16.18 -14.89
C ASP A 189 6.05 -17.30 -15.03
N PHE A 190 5.56 -18.50 -15.29
CA PHE A 190 6.37 -19.70 -15.43
C PHE A 190 6.88 -19.89 -16.86
N ASN A 191 6.37 -19.11 -17.84
CA ASN A 191 6.57 -19.35 -19.27
C ASN A 191 6.46 -20.84 -19.64
N CYS A 192 5.49 -21.53 -19.03
CA CYS A 192 5.23 -22.95 -19.20
C CYS A 192 3.72 -23.15 -19.32
N ASP A 193 3.25 -23.34 -20.55
CA ASP A 193 1.81 -23.37 -20.83
C ASP A 193 1.15 -24.63 -20.27
N MET A 194 0.34 -24.47 -19.23
CA MET A 194 -0.32 -25.58 -18.55
C MET A 194 -1.41 -26.24 -19.41
N MET A 195 -1.91 -25.56 -20.44
CA MET A 195 -2.86 -26.12 -21.40
C MET A 195 -2.17 -26.97 -22.47
N SER A 196 -0.86 -26.78 -22.69
CA SER A 196 -0.09 -27.55 -23.66
C SER A 196 0.36 -28.92 -23.14
N ASN A 197 0.47 -29.89 -24.07
CA ASN A 197 1.08 -31.20 -23.83
C ASN A 197 2.61 -31.14 -23.70
N SER A 198 3.25 -30.07 -24.20
CA SER A 198 4.70 -29.88 -24.10
C SER A 198 5.18 -29.68 -22.66
N SER A 199 4.27 -29.33 -21.74
CA SER A 199 4.55 -29.01 -20.34
C SER A 199 4.50 -30.23 -19.41
N ASN A 200 4.49 -31.45 -19.96
CA ASN A 200 4.39 -32.70 -19.18
C ASN A 200 5.53 -32.90 -18.17
N SER A 201 6.75 -32.45 -18.47
CA SER A 201 7.87 -32.51 -17.52
C SER A 201 7.61 -31.65 -16.29
N PHE A 202 7.13 -30.43 -16.48
CA PHE A 202 6.77 -29.52 -15.39
C PHE A 202 5.57 -30.04 -14.58
N LYS A 203 4.54 -30.57 -15.24
CA LYS A 203 3.41 -31.25 -14.56
C LYS A 203 3.88 -32.40 -13.66
N LYS A 204 4.81 -33.23 -14.14
CA LYS A 204 5.42 -34.31 -13.33
C LYS A 204 6.25 -33.78 -12.18
N LEU A 205 6.97 -32.68 -12.38
CA LEU A 205 7.74 -32.01 -11.33
C LEU A 205 6.84 -31.51 -10.21
N LEU A 206 5.74 -30.82 -10.54
CA LEU A 206 4.76 -30.36 -9.56
C LEU A 206 4.18 -31.52 -8.74
N ASN A 207 3.80 -32.62 -9.41
CA ASN A 207 3.32 -33.82 -8.73
C ASN A 207 4.36 -34.40 -7.77
N ARG A 208 5.64 -34.45 -8.16
CA ARG A 208 6.74 -34.93 -7.29
C ARG A 208 6.91 -34.05 -6.04
N LEU A 209 6.69 -32.74 -6.19
CA LEU A 209 6.78 -31.76 -5.11
C LEU A 209 5.49 -31.63 -4.30
N ASN A 210 4.47 -32.47 -4.57
CA ASN A 210 3.13 -32.37 -3.97
C ASN A 210 2.52 -30.97 -4.11
N LEU A 211 2.72 -30.36 -5.27
CA LEU A 211 2.21 -29.05 -5.63
C LEU A 211 1.16 -29.17 -6.73
N GLU A 212 0.10 -28.37 -6.61
CA GLU A 212 -0.98 -28.29 -7.58
C GLU A 212 -1.09 -26.87 -8.15
N ASN A 213 -1.20 -26.77 -9.47
CA ASN A 213 -1.62 -25.54 -10.13
C ASN A 213 -3.13 -25.36 -10.02
N VAL A 214 -3.58 -24.14 -9.74
CA VAL A 214 -5.01 -23.80 -9.60
C VAL A 214 -5.56 -22.91 -10.71
N VAL A 215 -4.73 -22.52 -11.69
CA VAL A 215 -5.12 -21.69 -12.83
C VAL A 215 -5.24 -22.56 -14.08
N TRP A 216 -6.39 -22.57 -14.74
CA TRP A 216 -6.66 -23.47 -15.87
C TRP A 216 -7.28 -22.76 -17.09
N GLU A 217 -7.15 -21.44 -17.15
CA GLU A 217 -7.64 -20.60 -18.24
C GLU A 217 -6.51 -19.74 -18.81
N SER A 218 -6.68 -19.23 -20.03
CA SER A 218 -5.66 -18.41 -20.70
C SER A 218 -5.34 -17.15 -19.89
N THR A 219 -4.06 -16.93 -19.62
CA THR A 219 -3.56 -15.76 -18.87
C THR A 219 -2.72 -14.82 -19.74
N ASN A 220 -2.13 -15.29 -20.82
CA ASN A 220 -1.38 -14.47 -21.75
C ASN A 220 -2.01 -14.49 -23.14
N PHE A 221 -2.23 -13.31 -23.72
CA PHE A 221 -2.92 -13.11 -25.00
C PHE A 221 -2.01 -12.54 -26.09
N THR A 222 -0.70 -12.80 -26.02
CA THR A 222 0.24 -12.47 -27.10
C THR A 222 -0.06 -13.28 -28.37
N THR A 223 -0.69 -14.45 -28.23
CA THR A 223 -1.20 -15.27 -29.34
C THR A 223 -2.73 -15.22 -29.38
N GLN A 224 -3.32 -15.48 -30.56
CA GLN A 224 -4.78 -15.45 -30.74
C GLN A 224 -5.52 -16.49 -29.88
N THR A 225 -4.89 -17.65 -29.62
CA THR A 225 -5.48 -18.72 -28.80
C THR A 225 -5.31 -18.48 -27.29
N GLY A 226 -4.39 -17.58 -26.91
CA GLY A 226 -3.94 -17.42 -25.53
C GLY A 226 -3.13 -18.62 -25.01
N THR A 227 -2.43 -18.42 -23.90
CA THR A 227 -1.66 -19.45 -23.17
C THR A 227 -1.83 -19.30 -21.66
N CYS A 228 -1.71 -20.39 -20.90
CA CYS A 228 -1.84 -20.40 -19.44
C CYS A 228 -0.45 -20.53 -18.83
N ILE A 229 0.27 -19.41 -18.72
CA ILE A 229 1.66 -19.35 -18.26
C ILE A 229 1.84 -18.61 -16.93
N ASP A 230 0.84 -17.81 -16.54
CA ASP A 230 0.79 -17.12 -15.25
C ASP A 230 0.01 -18.02 -14.28
N LEU A 231 0.71 -18.60 -13.32
CA LEU A 231 0.18 -19.69 -12.49
C LEU A 231 0.10 -19.27 -11.03
N CYS A 232 -0.74 -20.00 -10.29
CA CYS A 232 -0.66 -20.10 -8.84
C CYS A 232 -0.55 -21.58 -8.46
N VAL A 233 0.54 -21.91 -7.77
CA VAL A 233 0.91 -23.26 -7.39
C VAL A 233 0.92 -23.38 -5.87
N THR A 234 0.31 -24.44 -5.33
CA THR A 234 0.15 -24.61 -3.87
C THR A 234 0.23 -26.08 -3.43
N ASN A 235 0.70 -26.30 -2.19
CA ASN A 235 0.58 -27.59 -1.47
C ASN A 235 -0.71 -27.67 -0.61
N ARG A 236 -1.53 -26.61 -0.57
CA ARG A 236 -2.69 -26.45 0.31
C ARG A 236 -3.90 -25.89 -0.42
N LYS A 237 -4.33 -26.57 -1.48
CA LYS A 237 -5.53 -26.23 -2.26
C LYS A 237 -6.80 -26.08 -1.42
N ASN A 238 -6.91 -26.82 -0.30
CA ASN A 238 -8.05 -26.75 0.61
C ASN A 238 -8.23 -25.35 1.26
N LEU A 239 -7.19 -24.50 1.24
CA LEU A 239 -7.24 -23.12 1.72
C LEU A 239 -7.73 -22.14 0.66
N ILE A 240 -7.75 -22.52 -0.62
CA ILE A 240 -8.20 -21.63 -1.70
C ILE A 240 -9.72 -21.55 -1.69
N LYS A 241 -10.24 -20.32 -1.74
CA LYS A 241 -11.68 -20.01 -1.79
C LYS A 241 -12.13 -19.71 -3.21
N SER A 242 -11.36 -18.93 -3.94
CA SER A 242 -11.63 -18.59 -5.33
C SER A 242 -10.33 -18.32 -6.08
N VAL A 243 -10.37 -18.58 -7.39
CA VAL A 243 -9.31 -18.23 -8.35
C VAL A 243 -10.02 -17.53 -9.51
N THR A 244 -9.46 -16.43 -9.99
CA THR A 244 -10.06 -15.65 -11.08
C THR A 244 -8.97 -15.03 -11.93
N VAL A 245 -8.97 -15.29 -13.23
CA VAL A 245 -8.15 -14.54 -14.18
C VAL A 245 -8.92 -13.30 -14.62
N LEU A 246 -8.33 -12.13 -14.37
CA LEU A 246 -8.92 -10.84 -14.66
C LEU A 246 -8.60 -10.39 -16.08
N THR A 247 -9.34 -9.39 -16.58
CA THR A 247 -8.99 -8.73 -17.84
C THR A 247 -7.58 -8.14 -17.77
N PRO A 248 -6.76 -8.25 -18.83
CA PRO A 248 -5.43 -7.62 -18.86
C PRO A 248 -5.53 -6.12 -18.58
N ILE A 249 -4.72 -5.64 -17.64
CA ILE A 249 -4.74 -4.22 -17.23
C ILE A 249 -3.65 -3.40 -17.92
N CYS A 250 -2.45 -3.96 -18.11
CA CYS A 250 -1.27 -3.17 -18.44
C CYS A 250 -0.23 -3.86 -19.35
N SER A 251 -0.51 -5.11 -19.74
CA SER A 251 0.30 -5.94 -20.64
C SER A 251 -0.63 -6.93 -21.35
N SER A 252 -0.10 -7.84 -22.16
CA SER A 252 -0.87 -8.96 -22.70
C SER A 252 -1.16 -10.05 -21.66
N HIS A 253 -0.64 -9.91 -20.43
CA HIS A 253 -0.92 -10.82 -19.33
C HIS A 253 -2.08 -10.32 -18.47
N SER A 254 -2.96 -11.26 -18.15
CA SER A 254 -4.08 -11.10 -17.26
C SER A 254 -3.64 -11.31 -15.81
N PRO A 255 -4.05 -10.43 -14.88
CA PRO A 255 -3.83 -10.66 -13.47
C PRO A 255 -4.52 -11.94 -12.98
N VAL A 256 -3.80 -12.76 -12.22
CA VAL A 256 -4.32 -13.97 -11.56
C VAL A 256 -4.64 -13.65 -10.11
N SER A 257 -5.93 -13.63 -9.79
CA SER A 257 -6.46 -13.38 -8.45
C SER A 257 -6.71 -14.69 -7.72
N VAL A 258 -6.23 -14.80 -6.47
CA VAL A 258 -6.44 -15.96 -5.60
C VAL A 258 -6.88 -15.48 -4.23
N GLU A 259 -8.05 -15.96 -3.80
CA GLU A 259 -8.57 -15.71 -2.47
C GLU A 259 -8.31 -16.92 -1.58
N ILE A 260 -7.67 -16.71 -0.42
CA ILE A 260 -7.31 -17.77 0.51
C ILE A 260 -7.98 -17.61 1.87
N SER A 261 -8.33 -18.74 2.47
CA SER A 261 -8.85 -18.85 3.82
C SER A 261 -7.72 -18.63 4.82
N PHE A 262 -7.46 -17.36 5.09
CA PHE A 262 -6.45 -16.92 6.04
C PHE A 262 -7.05 -15.79 6.87
N LYS A 263 -7.19 -16.01 8.19
CA LYS A 263 -7.94 -15.09 9.04
C LYS A 263 -7.14 -13.81 9.24
N THR A 264 -7.51 -12.74 8.56
CA THR A 264 -6.97 -11.42 8.86
C THR A 264 -7.96 -10.66 9.73
N PHE A 265 -7.47 -9.96 10.76
CA PHE A 265 -8.30 -8.98 11.48
C PHE A 265 -8.18 -7.65 10.72
N LYS A 266 -9.31 -6.97 10.49
CA LYS A 266 -9.27 -5.56 10.07
C LYS A 266 -8.53 -4.76 11.15
N GLN A 267 -7.79 -3.72 10.74
CA GLN A 267 -7.23 -2.76 11.68
C GLN A 267 -8.32 -2.27 12.64
N HIS A 268 -8.02 -2.19 13.94
CA HIS A 268 -9.00 -1.73 14.94
C HIS A 268 -8.99 -0.21 15.02
N SER A 269 -10.10 0.35 15.50
CA SER A 269 -10.15 1.76 15.85
C SER A 269 -9.21 2.06 17.01
N PHE A 270 -8.41 3.12 16.92
CA PHE A 270 -7.51 3.57 17.99
C PHE A 270 -7.89 4.95 18.48
N LYS A 271 -7.51 5.32 19.71
CA LYS A 271 -7.77 6.68 20.24
C LYS A 271 -6.61 7.61 19.85
N ARG A 272 -6.93 8.80 19.35
CA ARG A 272 -5.95 9.85 19.04
C ARG A 272 -6.37 11.16 19.70
N GLN A 273 -5.40 11.88 20.26
CA GLN A 273 -5.63 13.26 20.70
C GLN A 273 -5.48 14.20 19.50
N ILE A 274 -6.47 15.07 19.31
CA ILE A 274 -6.45 16.14 18.32
C ILE A 274 -6.74 17.47 19.00
N ARG A 275 -6.34 18.58 18.37
CA ARG A 275 -6.71 19.93 18.82
C ARG A 275 -8.20 20.18 18.56
N ASP A 276 -8.89 20.74 19.53
CA ASP A 276 -10.29 21.12 19.45
C ASP A 276 -10.43 22.60 19.09
N PHE A 277 -10.24 22.90 17.81
CA PHE A 277 -10.28 24.27 17.28
C PHE A 277 -11.63 24.98 17.50
N LYS A 278 -12.72 24.23 17.73
CA LYS A 278 -14.02 24.80 18.09
C LYS A 278 -14.03 25.46 19.46
N ARG A 279 -13.19 24.99 20.38
CA ARG A 279 -13.06 25.49 21.76
C ARG A 279 -11.79 26.31 21.97
N ALA A 280 -11.12 26.69 20.89
CA ALA A 280 -9.93 27.52 20.95
C ALA A 280 -10.30 28.93 21.42
N ASP A 281 -9.51 29.46 22.35
CA ASP A 281 -9.53 30.88 22.71
C ASP A 281 -8.65 31.66 21.73
N TYR A 282 -9.24 32.03 20.60
CA TYR A 282 -8.53 32.75 19.54
C TYR A 282 -8.11 34.16 19.95
N GLU A 283 -8.85 34.80 20.86
CA GLU A 283 -8.53 36.14 21.33
C GLU A 283 -7.33 36.10 22.28
N GLY A 284 -7.32 35.16 23.23
CA GLY A 284 -6.16 34.89 24.09
C GLY A 284 -4.93 34.47 23.31
N LEU A 285 -5.09 33.59 22.31
CA LEU A 285 -4.01 33.19 21.41
C LEU A 285 -3.42 34.40 20.67
N LYS A 286 -4.28 35.25 20.10
CA LYS A 286 -3.86 36.44 19.36
C LYS A 286 -3.14 37.44 20.26
N ASN A 287 -3.69 37.71 21.44
CA ASN A 287 -3.10 38.65 22.40
C ASN A 287 -1.73 38.15 22.85
N GLN A 288 -1.61 36.87 23.22
CA GLN A 288 -0.32 36.29 23.62
C GLN A 288 0.72 36.35 22.50
N LEU A 289 0.34 36.06 21.25
CA LEU A 289 1.28 36.14 20.12
C LEU A 289 1.71 37.58 19.81
N ASN A 290 0.83 38.57 20.02
CA ASN A 290 1.14 39.99 19.85
C ASN A 290 2.02 40.54 20.99
N ASP A 291 1.81 40.06 22.22
CA ASP A 291 2.56 40.48 23.40
C ASP A 291 3.90 39.76 23.54
N THR A 292 4.15 38.73 22.72
CA THR A 292 5.43 38.01 22.69
C THR A 292 6.49 38.87 22.04
N ASP A 293 7.57 39.16 22.77
CA ASP A 293 8.77 39.77 22.21
C ASP A 293 9.55 38.71 21.39
N TRP A 294 9.28 38.67 20.09
CA TRP A 294 9.89 37.70 19.18
C TRP A 294 11.40 37.89 19.01
N ASP A 295 11.90 39.12 19.17
CA ASP A 295 13.32 39.41 19.02
C ASP A 295 14.12 38.80 20.18
N ASP A 296 13.62 38.96 21.41
CA ASP A 296 14.27 38.38 22.59
C ASP A 296 14.01 36.86 22.72
N VAL A 297 12.80 36.39 22.41
CA VAL A 297 12.41 34.99 22.66
C VAL A 297 12.82 34.04 21.53
N VAL A 298 12.81 34.50 20.28
CA VAL A 298 13.05 33.64 19.11
C VAL A 298 14.32 34.01 18.36
N PHE A 299 14.58 35.30 18.13
CA PHE A 299 15.70 35.76 17.30
C PHE A 299 16.98 36.10 18.07
N ASN A 300 17.05 35.80 19.37
CA ASN A 300 18.22 36.05 20.23
C ASN A 300 19.37 35.04 20.06
N SER A 301 19.52 34.46 18.86
CA SER A 301 20.63 33.57 18.53
C SER A 301 21.06 33.75 17.07
N ASN A 302 22.36 33.64 16.83
CA ASN A 302 22.94 33.65 15.48
C ASN A 302 22.91 32.27 14.80
N ASN A 303 22.44 31.24 15.51
CA ASN A 303 22.31 29.89 14.98
C ASN A 303 20.86 29.63 14.51
N ILE A 304 20.71 29.34 13.22
CA ILE A 304 19.41 29.12 12.59
C ILE A 304 18.62 27.95 13.20
N ASN A 305 19.29 26.91 13.68
CA ASN A 305 18.64 25.77 14.31
C ASN A 305 18.05 26.17 15.67
N ASP A 306 18.77 26.99 16.44
CA ASP A 306 18.31 27.46 17.74
C ASP A 306 17.11 28.41 17.58
N VAL A 307 17.16 29.29 16.58
CA VAL A 307 16.04 30.17 16.20
C VAL A 307 14.80 29.34 15.82
N TYR A 308 14.97 28.31 15.00
CA TYR A 308 13.87 27.41 14.62
C TYR A 308 13.28 26.69 15.84
N MET A 309 14.11 26.13 16.70
CA MET A 309 13.66 25.42 17.91
C MET A 309 12.96 26.35 18.89
N ASN A 310 13.45 27.57 19.07
CA ASN A 310 12.81 28.59 19.89
C ASN A 310 11.45 29.00 19.32
N PHE A 311 11.36 29.20 18.00
CA PHE A 311 10.09 29.49 17.33
C PHE A 311 9.07 28.36 17.55
N VAL A 312 9.44 27.11 17.24
CA VAL A 312 8.55 25.96 17.38
C VAL A 312 8.08 25.82 18.83
N LYS A 313 9.01 25.91 19.80
CA LYS A 313 8.68 25.81 21.23
C LYS A 313 7.72 26.90 21.69
N THR A 314 7.99 28.16 21.34
CA THR A 314 7.16 29.31 21.74
C THR A 314 5.78 29.23 21.08
N PHE A 315 5.74 28.87 19.79
CA PHE A 315 4.49 28.71 19.07
C PHE A 315 3.67 27.53 19.61
N GLU A 316 4.25 26.33 19.75
CA GLU A 316 3.55 25.15 20.25
C GLU A 316 3.05 25.33 21.68
N SER A 317 3.85 25.93 22.57
CA SER A 317 3.42 26.19 23.94
C SER A 317 2.23 27.17 24.00
N THR A 318 2.26 28.21 23.17
CA THR A 318 1.15 29.14 23.04
C THR A 318 -0.10 28.45 22.48
N VAL A 319 0.03 27.69 21.39
CA VAL A 319 -1.09 26.96 20.79
C VAL A 319 -1.64 25.89 21.76
N ASN A 320 -0.80 25.21 22.53
CA ASN A 320 -1.22 24.25 23.56
C ASN A 320 -1.99 24.90 24.70
N ARG A 321 -1.66 26.14 25.07
CA ARG A 321 -2.34 26.89 26.12
C ARG A 321 -3.74 27.32 25.73
N TYR A 322 -3.92 27.77 24.48
CA TYR A 322 -5.18 28.37 24.01
C TYR A 322 -6.04 27.44 23.15
N ILE A 323 -5.51 26.32 22.66
CA ILE A 323 -6.26 25.32 21.88
C ILE A 323 -6.26 23.99 22.65
N PRO A 324 -7.34 23.66 23.36
CA PRO A 324 -7.43 22.42 24.13
C PRO A 324 -7.42 21.20 23.21
N THR A 325 -7.03 20.05 23.73
CA THR A 325 -7.08 18.77 23.00
C THR A 325 -8.34 17.98 23.35
N LYS A 326 -8.94 17.33 22.34
CA LYS A 326 -9.98 16.31 22.53
C LYS A 326 -9.47 14.95 22.09
N THR A 327 -9.92 13.89 22.78
CA THR A 327 -9.64 12.52 22.35
C THR A 327 -10.74 12.07 21.40
N ILE A 328 -10.36 11.71 20.18
CA ILE A 328 -11.25 11.08 19.21
C ILE A 328 -10.91 9.60 19.09
N THR A 329 -11.91 8.79 18.77
CA THR A 329 -11.70 7.41 18.32
C THR A 329 -11.56 7.45 16.81
N VAL A 330 -10.39 7.08 16.30
CA VAL A 330 -10.06 6.96 14.89
C VAL A 330 -10.36 5.54 14.45
N ARG A 331 -11.43 5.35 13.68
CA ARG A 331 -11.81 4.07 13.09
C ARG A 331 -11.14 3.94 11.71
N PRO A 332 -10.92 2.72 11.20
CA PRO A 332 -10.29 2.47 9.88
C PRO A 332 -11.02 3.12 8.69
N ASN A 333 -12.24 3.56 8.96
CA ASN A 333 -13.24 4.05 8.05
C ASN A 333 -13.55 5.54 8.31
N ASP A 334 -12.98 6.09 9.40
CA ASP A 334 -13.15 7.49 9.76
C ASP A 334 -12.29 8.30 8.81
N LYS A 335 -12.94 9.19 8.07
CA LYS A 335 -12.22 10.10 7.20
C LYS A 335 -11.44 11.11 8.03
N PRO A 336 -10.32 11.63 7.52
CA PRO A 336 -9.43 12.47 8.30
C PRO A 336 -10.05 13.79 8.82
N PHE A 337 -11.16 14.31 8.27
CA PHE A 337 -11.67 15.66 8.58
C PHE A 337 -13.20 15.88 8.51
N TYR A 338 -14.03 15.03 9.14
CA TYR A 338 -15.43 15.42 9.43
C TYR A 338 -15.66 15.50 10.94
N GLU A 339 -15.80 16.72 11.46
CA GLU A 339 -16.46 16.91 12.74
C GLU A 339 -17.93 16.52 12.60
N GLN A 340 -18.40 15.66 13.50
CA GLN A 340 -19.81 15.33 13.63
C GLN A 340 -20.58 16.61 14.00
N LEU A 341 -21.09 17.32 13.00
CA LEU A 341 -22.22 18.22 13.19
C LEU A 341 -23.45 17.36 13.43
N ASP A 342 -24.22 17.76 14.43
CA ASP A 342 -25.25 16.99 15.11
C ASP A 342 -26.17 16.19 14.17
N LYS A 343 -26.11 14.85 14.27
CA LYS A 343 -27.21 13.95 13.83
C LYS A 343 -28.42 14.04 14.78
N LYS A 344 -28.84 15.25 15.13
CA LYS A 344 -30.02 15.53 15.95
C LYS A 344 -30.80 16.70 15.35
N GLN A 345 -31.28 16.55 14.12
CA GLN A 345 -32.41 17.30 13.56
C GLN A 345 -32.70 16.71 12.19
N ASP A 346 -33.50 15.64 12.15
CA ASP A 346 -34.38 15.25 11.03
C ASP A 346 -35.13 13.96 11.39
N LYS A 347 -35.80 14.02 12.55
CA LYS A 347 -36.88 13.11 12.93
C LYS A 347 -37.93 13.91 13.68
N THR A 348 -38.52 14.89 13.01
CA THR A 348 -39.85 15.45 13.32
C THR A 348 -40.18 16.49 12.26
N SER A 349 -40.97 16.08 11.27
CA SER A 349 -42.11 16.81 10.69
C SER A 349 -42.74 15.92 9.64
#